data_AF-A0A2V7VB76-F1
#
_entry.id   AF-A0A2V7VB76-F1
#
_cell.length_a   1.000
_cell.length_b   1.000
_cell.length_c   1.000
_cell.angle_alpha   90.00
_cell.angle_beta   90.00
_cell.angle_gamma   90.00
#
_symmetry.space_group_name_H-M   'P 1'
#
loop_
_entity.id
_entity.type
_entity.pdbx_description
1 polymer ?
#
loop_
_entity_poly.entity_id
_entity_poly.type
_entity_poly.pdbx_seq_one_letter_code
_entity_poly.pdbx_strand_id
1 'polypeptide(L)'
;MDKIRVVGGRPLEGTVRISGAKNASLPALCAALLTEEPVRLRNVPEVRDIRTMGRVLSALGAEVEFRVGGVVEVRARRLTS
;
A
#
# COMPACT_ATOMS: atom_id res chain seq x y z
N MET A 1 19.24 -10.78 -8.11
CA MET A 1 18.91 -10.89 -6.67
C MET A 1 19.53 -9.70 -5.98
N ASP A 2 18.70 -8.83 -5.41
CA ASP A 2 19.19 -7.66 -4.69
C ASP A 2 19.83 -8.11 -3.39
N LYS A 3 20.90 -7.43 -2.97
CA LYS A 3 21.63 -7.73 -1.74
C LYS A 3 21.91 -6.42 -1.00
N ILE A 4 21.76 -6.46 0.31
CA ILE A 4 22.18 -5.38 1.20
C ILE A 4 23.44 -5.87 1.91
N ARG A 5 24.55 -5.13 1.78
CA ARG A 5 25.78 -5.36 2.55
C ARG A 5 25.87 -4.30 3.65
N VAL A 6 25.79 -4.72 4.90
CA VAL A 6 25.93 -3.85 6.06
C VAL A 6 27.37 -3.92 6.58
N VAL A 7 28.01 -2.77 6.77
CA VAL A 7 29.31 -2.66 7.44
C VAL A 7 29.07 -1.99 8.79
N GLY A 8 29.29 -2.74 9.87
CA GLY A 8 29.08 -2.26 11.24
C GLY A 8 30.18 -1.32 11.73
N GLY A 9 30.16 -1.03 13.04
CA GLY A 9 31.19 -0.25 13.72
C GLY A 9 30.88 1.24 13.90
N ARG A 10 29.66 1.70 13.55
CA ARG A 10 29.21 3.07 13.78
C ARG A 10 27.83 3.07 14.45
N PRO A 11 27.66 3.75 15.61
CA PRO A 11 26.33 3.94 16.20
C PRO A 11 25.45 4.76 15.24
N LEU A 12 24.14 4.49 15.25
CA LEU A 12 23.16 5.28 14.51
C LEU A 12 22.71 6.48 15.36
N GLU A 13 22.66 7.65 14.75
CA GLU A 13 22.16 8.88 15.37
C GLU A 13 21.27 9.63 14.36
N GLY A 14 20.13 10.12 14.82
CA GLY A 14 19.17 10.86 14.00
C GLY A 14 17.73 10.43 14.23
N THR A 15 16.85 10.87 13.33
CA THR A 15 15.41 10.55 13.36
C THR A 15 14.94 10.03 12.02
N VAL A 16 13.92 9.18 12.04
CA VAL A 16 13.27 8.63 10.85
C VAL A 16 11.77 8.74 11.01
N ARG A 17 11.07 9.10 9.93
CA ARG A 17 9.61 9.08 9.89
C ARG A 17 9.11 7.67 9.61
N ILE A 18 8.30 7.14 10.51
CA ILE A 18 7.67 5.83 10.33
C ILE A 18 6.52 5.94 9.34
N SER A 19 6.46 5.00 8.38
CA SER A 19 5.32 4.85 7.46
C SER A 19 4.10 4.26 8.17
N GLY A 20 2.92 4.33 7.56
CA GLY A 20 1.73 3.73 8.18
C GLY A 20 1.79 2.20 8.33
N ALA A 21 0.83 1.67 9.09
CA ALA A 21 0.81 0.27 9.48
C ALA A 21 0.31 -0.64 8.35
N LYS A 22 1.19 -1.50 7.82
CA LYS A 22 0.86 -2.49 6.78
C LYS A 22 -0.41 -3.29 7.10
N ASN A 23 -0.49 -3.81 8.33
CA ASN A 23 -1.59 -4.68 8.75
C ASN A 23 -2.92 -3.93 8.95
N ALA A 24 -2.90 -2.60 9.04
CA ALA A 24 -4.11 -1.78 9.00
C ALA A 24 -4.47 -1.41 7.55
N SER A 25 -3.47 -1.14 6.70
CA SER A 25 -3.68 -0.77 5.30
C SER A 25 -4.22 -1.91 4.44
N LEU A 26 -3.80 -3.16 4.67
CA LEU A 26 -4.28 -4.32 3.91
C LEU A 26 -5.81 -4.51 4.00
N PRO A 27 -6.43 -4.64 5.20
CA PRO A 27 -7.88 -4.76 5.29
C PRO A 27 -8.60 -3.48 4.84
N ALA A 28 -8.01 -2.30 5.05
CA ALA A 28 -8.60 -1.04 4.57
C ALA A 28 -8.67 -0.98 3.03
N LEU A 29 -7.66 -1.52 2.33
CA LEU A 29 -7.68 -1.66 0.87
C LEU A 29 -8.82 -2.58 0.40
N CYS A 30 -9.02 -3.71 1.09
CA CYS A 30 -10.13 -4.62 0.80
C CYS A 30 -11.49 -3.99 1.09
N ALA A 31 -11.62 -3.23 2.19
CA ALA A 31 -12.85 -2.57 2.57
C ALA A 31 -13.31 -1.53 1.52
N ALA A 32 -12.40 -1.02 0.69
CA ALA A 32 -12.74 -0.14 -0.42
C ALA A 32 -13.63 -0.81 -1.49
N LEU A 33 -13.70 -2.14 -1.52
CA LEU A 33 -14.61 -2.88 -2.40
C LEU A 33 -16.08 -2.81 -1.96
N LEU A 34 -16.37 -2.33 -0.75
CA LEU A 34 -17.73 -2.28 -0.19
C LEU A 34 -18.56 -1.08 -0.68
N THR A 35 -18.00 -0.23 -1.53
CA THR A 35 -18.67 0.95 -2.11
C THR A 35 -18.23 1.20 -3.54
N GLU A 36 -19.12 1.78 -4.34
CA GLU A 36 -18.82 2.23 -5.71
C GLU A 36 -18.15 3.62 -5.73
N GLU A 37 -18.20 4.35 -4.62
CA GLU A 37 -17.56 5.65 -4.48
C GLU A 37 -16.02 5.52 -4.40
N PRO A 38 -15.25 6.49 -4.91
CA PRO A 38 -13.80 6.47 -4.78
C PRO A 38 -13.36 6.52 -3.32
N VAL A 39 -12.61 5.51 -2.89
CA VAL A 39 -12.01 5.47 -1.54
C VAL A 39 -10.55 5.88 -1.63
N ARG A 40 -10.17 6.88 -0.81
CA ARG A 40 -8.80 7.40 -0.75
C ARG A 40 -8.16 7.10 0.59
N LEU A 41 -7.22 6.15 0.60
CA LEU A 41 -6.40 5.83 1.76
C LEU A 41 -5.14 6.69 1.76
N ARG A 42 -4.79 7.26 2.92
CA ARG A 42 -3.58 8.05 3.13
C ARG A 42 -2.65 7.35 4.11
N ASN A 43 -1.36 7.70 4.09
CA ASN A 43 -0.34 7.11 4.94
C ASN A 43 -0.22 5.59 4.76
N VAL A 44 -0.42 5.08 3.54
CA VAL A 44 -0.21 3.68 3.20
C VAL A 44 1.30 3.43 3.00
N PRO A 45 1.91 2.41 3.64
CA PRO A 45 3.34 2.14 3.49
C PRO A 45 3.68 1.59 2.11
N GLU A 46 4.82 1.98 1.56
CA GLU A 46 5.29 1.53 0.24
C GLU A 46 6.03 0.19 0.32
N VAL A 47 5.32 -0.87 0.70
CA VAL A 47 5.89 -2.22 0.82
C VAL A 47 5.29 -3.19 -0.21
N ARG A 48 5.97 -4.31 -0.44
CA ARG A 48 5.58 -5.29 -1.48
C ARG A 48 4.19 -5.87 -1.27
N ASP A 49 3.80 -6.15 -0.03
CA ASP A 49 2.46 -6.67 0.32
C ASP A 49 1.35 -5.74 -0.19
N ILE A 50 1.53 -4.41 -0.03
CA ILE A 50 0.57 -3.39 -0.45
C ILE A 50 0.42 -3.37 -1.98
N ARG A 51 1.54 -3.41 -2.71
CA ARG A 51 1.52 -3.49 -4.18
C ARG A 51 0.88 -4.79 -4.66
N THR A 52 1.11 -5.89 -3.94
CA THR A 52 0.52 -7.19 -4.25
C THR A 52 -1.00 -7.17 -4.04
N MET A 53 -1.47 -6.60 -2.93
CA MET A 53 -2.89 -6.41 -2.68
C MET A 53 -3.54 -5.54 -3.76
N GLY A 54 -2.91 -4.44 -4.17
CA GLY A 54 -3.40 -3.62 -5.28
C GLY A 54 -3.60 -4.42 -6.57
N ARG A 55 -2.66 -5.32 -6.92
CA ARG A 55 -2.82 -6.21 -8.08
C ARG A 55 -3.98 -7.20 -7.91
N VAL A 56 -4.18 -7.74 -6.70
CA VAL A 56 -5.32 -8.63 -6.41
C VAL A 56 -6.64 -7.88 -6.60
N LEU A 57 -6.77 -6.67 -6.06
CA LEU A 57 -7.96 -5.85 -6.23
C LEU A 57 -8.19 -5.49 -7.70
N SER A 58 -7.14 -5.17 -8.46
CA SER A 58 -7.26 -4.94 -9.89
C SER A 58 -7.65 -6.18 -10.69
N ALA A 59 -7.20 -7.36 -10.29
CA ALA A 59 -7.65 -8.62 -10.90
C ALA A 59 -9.14 -8.91 -10.64
N LEU A 60 -9.72 -8.35 -9.57
CA LEU A 60 -11.16 -8.40 -9.29
C LEU A 60 -11.95 -7.30 -10.02
N GLY A 61 -11.30 -6.48 -10.85
CA GLY A 61 -11.93 -5.40 -11.61
C GLY A 61 -11.89 -4.01 -10.97
N ALA A 62 -11.29 -3.86 -9.78
CA ALA A 62 -11.15 -2.55 -9.14
C ALA A 62 -10.04 -1.70 -9.78
N GLU A 63 -10.30 -0.41 -10.00
CA GLU A 63 -9.26 0.53 -10.40
C GLU A 63 -8.45 0.94 -9.16
N VAL A 64 -7.14 0.69 -9.17
CA VAL A 64 -6.23 1.01 -8.05
C VAL A 64 -5.11 1.93 -8.53
N GLU A 65 -5.03 3.13 -7.96
CA GLU A 65 -3.98 4.12 -8.27
C GLU A 65 -3.09 4.37 -7.05
N PHE A 66 -1.79 4.13 -7.20
CA PHE A 66 -0.78 4.50 -6.21
C PHE A 66 -0.22 5.88 -6.53
N ARG A 67 -0.36 6.82 -5.59
CA ARG A 67 0.16 8.19 -5.72
C ARG A 67 1.31 8.42 -4.75
N VAL A 68 2.15 9.41 -5.08
CA VAL A 68 3.27 9.85 -4.24
C VAL A 68 2.78 10.24 -2.84
N GLY A 69 3.55 9.87 -1.81
CA GLY A 69 3.25 10.22 -0.42
C GLY A 69 2.35 9.21 0.30
N GLY A 70 2.34 7.94 -0.15
CA GLY A 70 1.58 6.87 0.51
C GLY A 70 0.06 7.06 0.37
N VAL A 71 -0.41 7.56 -0.78
CA VAL A 71 -1.84 7.69 -1.06
C VAL A 71 -2.25 6.61 -2.05
N VAL A 72 -3.30 5.87 -1.72
CA VAL A 72 -3.89 4.85 -2.62
C VAL A 72 -5.34 5.18 -2.83
N GLU A 73 -5.75 5.22 -4.09
CA GLU A 73 -7.12 5.48 -4.49
C GLU A 73 -7.69 4.22 -5.14
N VAL A 74 -8.86 3.78 -4.66
CA VAL A 74 -9.53 2.56 -5.13
C VAL A 74 -10.94 2.91 -5.59
N ARG A 75 -11.34 2.44 -6.77
CA ARG A 75 -12.72 2.52 -7.28
C ARG A 75 -13.21 1.12 -7.65
N ALA A 76 -14.31 0.68 -7.05
CA ALA A 76 -14.87 -0.66 -7.22
C ALA A 76 -16.22 -0.67 -7.96
N ARG A 77 -16.36 0.15 -9.02
CA ARG A 77 -17.64 0.33 -9.74
C ARG A 77 -18.09 -0.86 -10.58
N ARG A 78 -17.15 -1.71 -11.00
CA ARG A 78 -17.41 -2.88 -11.86
C ARG A 78 -16.48 -4.01 -11.46
N LEU A 79 -16.90 -4.81 -10.50
CA LEU A 79 -16.17 -6.02 -10.12
C LEU A 79 -16.50 -7.14 -11.09
N THR A 80 -15.49 -7.94 -11.42
CA THR A 80 -15.62 -9.09 -12.32
C THR A 80 -15.67 -10.38 -11.50
N SER A 81 -16.59 -11.27 -11.85
CA SER A 81 -16.63 -12.66 -11.36
C SER A 81 -15.81 -13.57 -12.25
#